data_AF-A0A520DWE8-F1
#
_entry.id   AF-A0A520DWE8-F1
#
_cell.length_a   1.000
_cell.length_b   1.000
_cell.length_c   1.000
_cell.angle_alpha   90.00
_cell.angle_beta   90.00
_cell.angle_gamma   90.00
#
_symmetry.space_group_name_H-M   'P 1'
#
loop_
_entity.id
_entity.type
_entity.pdbx_description
1 polymer ?
#
loop_
_entity_poly.entity_id
_entity_poly.type
_entity_poly.pdbx_seq_one_letter_code
_entity_poly.pdbx_strand_id
1 'polypeptide(L)'
;MKLSKLYCNDSRFKDIKFNLNGLSVIYADVVSKPDELKNSHDLGKTKLAEIIDFLFLKGIDKKSFLLKLTNENGISPFSEFVFYLEILLTSGKFLTVKRAVSNHSKVSFALQDQTTESFIAPSSWDFEELSFKLAKNQFAELIGLDFFKNKKYDYRKAINYCIRMQSDYEDVYKLSKYKGGTDIEWKPFMFDLLGFNGEILTAKYKNDEKREEIKKFIDSLKNEYSVKVEDRDDIVAQIKQKESSTIEVEEQIDRFNFYEQDKQLINNGIEEVERSISDLNAQSYQLNFDIDKLKQSIKNKFAFNLDKVSKVFEESALYFPEQLKQDYSALISFNNDLTIERNKLLQTSLIKKQKELK
;
A
#
# COMPACT_ATOMS: atom_id res chain seq x y z
N MET A 1 43.16 27.62 -20.47
CA MET A 1 43.75 26.43 -21.12
C MET A 1 43.87 26.65 -22.62
N LYS A 2 44.99 26.28 -23.25
CA LYS A 2 45.22 26.39 -24.71
C LYS A 2 45.95 25.14 -25.22
N LEU A 3 45.64 24.70 -26.43
CA LEU A 3 46.38 23.60 -27.06
C LEU A 3 47.75 24.12 -27.52
N SER A 4 48.82 23.39 -27.22
CA SER A 4 50.19 23.75 -27.58
C SER A 4 50.71 22.87 -28.71
N LYS A 5 50.69 21.55 -28.53
CA LYS A 5 51.17 20.59 -29.53
C LYS A 5 50.34 19.31 -29.54
N LEU A 6 50.26 18.69 -30.70
CA LEU A 6 49.72 17.36 -30.90
C LEU A 6 50.69 16.56 -31.77
N TYR A 7 51.12 15.40 -31.28
CA TYR A 7 52.13 14.57 -31.93
C TYR A 7 51.93 13.09 -31.58
N CYS A 8 52.65 12.21 -32.26
CA CYS A 8 52.52 10.76 -32.15
C CYS A 8 53.90 10.08 -32.17
N ASN A 9 53.97 8.83 -31.70
CA ASN A 9 55.16 7.99 -31.87
C ASN A 9 55.38 7.50 -33.32
N ASP A 10 54.39 7.65 -34.19
CA ASP A 10 54.41 7.12 -35.56
C ASP A 10 54.54 8.25 -36.60
N SER A 11 55.52 8.12 -37.50
CA SER A 11 55.85 9.13 -38.52
C SER A 11 54.78 9.34 -39.58
N ARG A 12 53.79 8.43 -39.69
CA ARG A 12 52.63 8.59 -40.57
C ARG A 12 51.70 9.71 -40.08
N PHE A 13 51.76 10.06 -38.79
CA PHE A 13 51.06 11.22 -38.26
C PHE A 13 51.98 12.45 -38.33
N LYS A 14 51.49 13.55 -38.92
CA LYS A 14 52.24 14.81 -38.96
C LYS A 14 52.07 15.56 -37.65
N ASP A 15 53.17 15.89 -37.01
CA ASP A 15 53.16 16.70 -35.78
C ASP A 15 52.60 18.10 -36.03
N ILE A 16 51.83 18.57 -35.06
CA ILE A 16 51.07 19.82 -35.13
C ILE A 16 51.48 20.72 -33.96
N LYS A 17 52.00 21.91 -34.28
CA LYS A 17 52.18 23.00 -33.32
C LYS A 17 51.03 23.99 -33.47
N PHE A 18 50.28 24.20 -32.40
CA PHE A 18 49.19 25.16 -32.38
C PHE A 18 49.72 26.56 -32.09
N ASN A 19 49.02 27.55 -32.63
CA ASN A 19 49.28 28.94 -32.27
C ASN A 19 48.66 29.25 -30.89
N LEU A 20 49.52 29.45 -29.88
CA LEU A 20 49.08 29.83 -28.53
C LEU A 20 48.43 31.21 -28.47
N ASN A 21 48.77 32.11 -29.41
CA ASN A 21 48.28 33.48 -29.47
C ASN A 21 47.71 33.76 -30.86
N GLY A 22 46.47 33.30 -31.09
CA GLY A 22 45.71 33.60 -32.30
C GLY A 22 44.91 32.42 -32.81
N LEU A 23 44.74 32.39 -34.14
CA LEU A 23 43.96 31.38 -34.85
C LEU A 23 44.91 30.32 -35.45
N SER A 24 44.53 29.05 -35.32
CA SER A 24 45.11 27.95 -36.10
C SER A 24 44.08 27.48 -37.12
N VAL A 25 44.42 27.47 -38.40
CA VAL A 25 43.53 27.07 -39.49
C VAL A 25 44.02 25.76 -40.07
N ILE A 26 43.16 24.74 -40.06
CA ILE A 26 43.40 23.46 -40.73
C ILE A 26 42.57 23.49 -42.02
N TYR A 27 43.25 23.57 -43.15
CA TYR A 27 42.63 23.42 -44.46
C TYR A 27 43.24 22.21 -45.15
N ALA A 28 42.54 21.69 -46.14
CA ALA A 28 43.01 20.59 -46.96
C ALA A 28 42.71 20.93 -48.41
N ASP A 29 43.75 21.03 -49.23
CA ASP A 29 43.62 21.26 -50.66
C ASP A 29 43.32 19.95 -51.38
N VAL A 30 42.31 19.97 -52.23
CA VAL A 30 41.99 18.85 -53.10
C VAL A 30 42.85 19.00 -54.36
N VAL A 31 44.00 18.33 -54.37
CA VAL A 31 44.83 18.22 -55.58
C VAL A 31 44.34 17.01 -56.40
N SER A 32 43.09 17.03 -56.86
CA SER A 32 42.55 15.97 -57.72
C SER A 32 42.62 16.38 -59.19
N LYS A 33 42.96 15.42 -60.06
CA LYS A 33 42.64 15.54 -61.49
C LYS A 33 41.10 15.51 -61.67
N PRO A 34 40.55 16.13 -62.73
CA PRO A 34 39.10 16.40 -62.86
C PRO A 34 38.16 15.19 -62.72
N ASP A 35 38.66 13.96 -62.88
CA ASP A 35 37.84 12.74 -62.88
C ASP A 35 37.61 12.09 -61.50
N GLU A 36 38.25 12.58 -60.43
CA GLU A 36 38.12 12.02 -59.06
C GLU A 36 37.27 12.91 -58.12
N LEU A 37 36.08 13.30 -58.57
CA LEU A 37 35.16 14.20 -57.82
C LEU A 37 34.51 13.57 -56.58
N LYS A 38 34.77 12.30 -56.25
CA LYS A 38 34.05 11.60 -55.16
C LYS A 38 34.70 11.65 -53.77
N ASN A 39 35.97 12.08 -53.63
CA ASN A 39 36.70 11.98 -52.36
C ASN A 39 37.14 13.33 -51.74
N SER A 40 36.67 14.46 -52.26
CA SER A 40 37.06 15.81 -51.79
C SER A 40 36.67 16.12 -50.34
N HIS A 41 35.71 15.39 -49.76
CA HIS A 41 35.21 15.61 -48.40
C HIS A 41 35.94 14.82 -47.30
N ASP A 42 36.70 13.77 -47.63
CA ASP A 42 37.26 12.81 -46.66
C ASP A 42 38.76 13.01 -46.36
N LEU A 43 39.19 14.27 -46.29
CA LEU A 43 40.59 14.65 -46.06
C LEU A 43 41.03 14.59 -44.58
N GLY A 44 40.28 13.89 -43.71
CA GLY A 44 40.68 13.67 -42.31
C GLY A 44 40.51 14.85 -41.34
N LYS A 45 39.98 16.00 -41.78
CA LYS A 45 39.74 17.20 -40.93
C LYS A 45 38.96 16.88 -39.66
N THR A 46 37.85 16.14 -39.81
CA THR A 46 37.00 15.70 -38.70
C THR A 46 37.73 14.70 -37.78
N LYS A 47 38.62 13.88 -38.34
CA LYS A 47 39.40 12.90 -37.56
C LYS A 47 40.40 13.56 -36.62
N LEU A 48 40.97 14.68 -37.01
CA LEU A 48 41.82 15.48 -36.13
C LEU A 48 41.05 15.96 -34.88
N ALA A 49 39.82 16.45 -35.05
CA ALA A 49 38.96 16.82 -33.92
C ALA A 49 38.63 15.60 -33.02
N GLU A 50 38.38 14.43 -33.62
CA GLU A 50 38.17 13.18 -32.87
C GLU A 50 39.42 12.75 -32.07
N ILE A 51 40.64 12.96 -32.59
CA ILE A 51 41.90 12.69 -31.88
C ILE A 51 42.08 13.65 -30.70
N ILE A 52 41.80 14.93 -30.90
CA ILE A 52 41.86 15.93 -29.82
C ILE A 52 40.85 15.55 -28.72
N ASP A 53 39.62 15.18 -29.09
CA ASP A 53 38.61 14.74 -28.12
C ASP A 53 39.02 13.43 -27.40
N PHE A 54 39.66 12.49 -28.11
CA PHE A 54 40.29 11.31 -27.52
C PHE A 54 41.34 11.69 -26.48
N LEU A 55 42.21 12.66 -26.75
CA LEU A 55 43.23 13.13 -25.81
C LEU A 55 42.64 13.96 -24.66
N PHE A 56 41.44 14.54 -24.83
CA PHE A 56 40.61 15.04 -23.73
C PHE A 56 39.77 13.95 -23.04
N LEU A 57 40.31 12.73 -22.97
CA LEU A 57 39.74 11.59 -22.25
C LEU A 57 38.31 11.22 -22.70
N LYS A 58 38.01 11.32 -24.00
CA LYS A 58 36.80 10.67 -24.57
C LYS A 58 36.94 9.15 -24.52
N GLY A 59 35.92 8.45 -24.04
CA GLY A 59 35.85 7.00 -24.18
C GLY A 59 35.73 6.61 -25.65
N ILE A 60 36.41 5.55 -26.06
CA ILE A 60 36.28 4.99 -27.41
C ILE A 60 35.71 3.58 -27.35
N ASP A 61 34.94 3.21 -28.36
CA ASP A 61 34.33 1.90 -28.53
C ASP A 61 34.70 1.32 -29.92
N LYS A 62 34.18 0.13 -30.25
CA LYS A 62 34.43 -0.53 -31.54
C LYS A 62 33.99 0.29 -32.77
N LYS A 63 33.15 1.32 -32.60
CA LYS A 63 32.70 2.20 -33.69
C LYS A 63 33.69 3.33 -33.96
N SER A 64 34.58 3.62 -33.00
CA SER A 64 35.67 4.59 -33.17
C SER A 64 36.56 4.20 -34.36
N PHE A 65 36.94 5.17 -35.18
CA PHE A 65 37.85 4.94 -36.30
C PHE A 65 39.23 4.43 -35.83
N LEU A 66 39.64 4.77 -34.61
CA LEU A 66 40.89 4.31 -34.00
C LEU A 66 40.90 2.80 -33.71
N LEU A 67 39.71 2.18 -33.57
CA LEU A 67 39.55 0.75 -33.29
C LEU A 67 38.93 -0.01 -34.47
N LYS A 68 38.62 0.68 -35.57
CA LYS A 68 38.05 0.05 -36.75
C LYS A 68 39.10 -0.87 -37.37
N LEU A 69 38.71 -2.12 -37.59
CA LEU A 69 39.55 -3.14 -38.22
C LEU A 69 39.51 -2.91 -39.74
N THR A 70 40.66 -2.74 -40.37
CA THR A 70 40.73 -2.46 -41.82
C THR A 70 41.77 -3.27 -42.58
N ASN A 71 42.67 -4.00 -41.90
CA ASN A 71 43.71 -4.77 -42.56
C ASN A 71 43.29 -6.24 -42.72
N GLU A 72 43.90 -6.96 -43.67
CA GLU A 72 43.60 -8.37 -44.02
C GLU A 72 43.68 -9.33 -42.82
N ASN A 73 44.49 -8.99 -41.81
CA ASN A 73 44.66 -9.76 -40.57
C ASN A 73 43.70 -9.34 -39.44
N GLY A 74 42.72 -8.47 -39.71
CA GLY A 74 41.75 -8.03 -38.69
C GLY A 74 42.35 -7.10 -37.62
N ILE A 75 43.43 -6.38 -37.93
CA ILE A 75 44.09 -5.44 -37.02
C ILE A 75 43.81 -4.00 -37.46
N SER A 76 43.61 -3.10 -36.49
CA SER A 76 43.46 -1.67 -36.78
C SER A 76 44.82 -1.03 -37.11
N PRO A 77 44.93 -0.20 -38.15
CA PRO A 77 46.17 0.47 -38.54
C PRO A 77 46.67 1.42 -37.46
N PHE A 78 45.80 1.84 -36.54
CA PHE A 78 46.12 2.73 -35.43
C PHE A 78 46.49 2.01 -34.13
N SER A 79 46.48 0.66 -34.10
CA SER A 79 46.67 -0.11 -32.87
C SER A 79 47.95 0.24 -32.11
N GLU A 80 49.05 0.52 -32.81
CA GLU A 80 50.35 0.86 -32.22
C GLU A 80 50.57 2.36 -31.97
N PHE A 81 49.57 3.20 -32.30
CA PHE A 81 49.70 4.65 -32.16
C PHE A 81 49.59 5.05 -30.69
N VAL A 82 50.49 5.94 -30.28
CA VAL A 82 50.51 6.61 -28.99
C VAL A 82 50.51 8.10 -29.26
N PHE A 83 49.39 8.74 -28.93
CA PHE A 83 49.20 10.16 -29.15
C PHE A 83 49.55 10.96 -27.90
N TYR A 84 50.08 12.15 -28.13
CA TYR A 84 50.49 13.11 -27.10
C TYR A 84 49.83 14.46 -27.37
N LEU A 85 49.13 15.00 -26.37
CA LEU A 85 48.58 16.36 -26.42
C LEU A 85 49.21 17.21 -25.33
N GLU A 86 49.98 18.22 -25.74
CA GLU A 86 50.53 19.23 -24.84
C GLU A 86 49.56 20.42 -24.73
N ILE A 87 49.24 20.79 -23.50
CA ILE A 87 48.23 21.79 -23.17
C ILE A 87 48.85 22.83 -22.25
N LEU A 88 48.78 24.11 -22.62
CA LEU A 88 49.12 25.22 -21.73
C LEU A 88 47.97 25.43 -20.73
N LEU A 89 48.26 25.20 -19.45
CA LEU A 89 47.33 25.39 -18.35
C LEU A 89 47.21 26.86 -17.95
N THR A 90 46.15 27.19 -17.20
CA THR A 90 45.93 28.55 -16.67
C THR A 90 47.01 28.95 -15.67
N SER A 91 47.68 27.98 -15.03
CA SER A 91 48.84 28.19 -14.15
C SER A 91 50.12 28.60 -14.90
N GLY A 92 50.14 28.56 -16.23
CA GLY A 92 51.33 28.78 -17.05
C GLY A 92 52.19 27.54 -17.30
N LYS A 93 51.92 26.43 -16.60
CA LYS A 93 52.58 25.13 -16.83
C LYS A 93 52.01 24.42 -18.06
N PHE A 94 52.79 23.49 -18.61
CA PHE A 94 52.40 22.62 -19.72
C PHE A 94 52.04 21.24 -19.20
N LEU A 95 50.85 20.77 -19.55
CA LEU A 95 50.37 19.42 -19.28
C LEU A 95 50.43 18.60 -20.56
N THR A 96 51.23 17.53 -20.54
CA THR A 96 51.25 16.56 -21.62
C THR A 96 50.39 15.36 -21.26
N VAL A 97 49.39 15.06 -22.09
CA VAL A 97 48.54 13.88 -21.99
C VAL A 97 49.05 12.82 -22.96
N LYS A 98 49.40 11.63 -22.46
CA LYS A 98 49.76 10.46 -23.27
C LYS A 98 48.63 9.46 -23.28
N ARG A 99 48.27 8.98 -24.47
CA ARG A 99 47.27 7.93 -24.62
C ARG A 99 47.56 7.01 -25.80
N ALA A 100 47.74 5.73 -25.51
CA ALA A 100 47.91 4.68 -26.52
C ALA A 100 46.55 4.19 -27.03
N VAL A 101 46.48 3.79 -28.30
CA VAL A 101 45.26 3.21 -28.89
C VAL A 101 45.06 1.77 -28.43
N SER A 102 46.11 0.94 -28.44
CA SER A 102 46.09 -0.43 -27.92
C SER A 102 45.63 -0.52 -26.46
N ASN A 103 46.09 0.42 -25.63
CA ASN A 103 45.72 0.54 -24.22
C ASN A 103 44.91 1.80 -23.92
N HIS A 104 43.86 2.04 -24.72
CA HIS A 104 43.04 3.25 -24.64
C HIS A 104 42.34 3.48 -23.28
N SER A 105 42.32 2.48 -22.40
CA SER A 105 41.79 2.58 -21.04
C SER A 105 42.75 3.23 -20.04
N LYS A 106 44.02 3.38 -20.42
CA LYS A 106 45.07 3.98 -19.60
C LYS A 106 45.50 5.33 -20.14
N VAL A 107 45.86 6.22 -19.23
CA VAL A 107 46.25 7.59 -19.55
C VAL A 107 47.40 8.00 -18.63
N SER A 108 48.37 8.70 -19.17
CA SER A 108 49.49 9.27 -18.39
C SER A 108 49.52 10.78 -18.53
N PHE A 109 50.02 11.45 -17.49
CA PHE A 109 50.16 12.90 -17.41
C PHE A 109 51.58 13.28 -16.99
N ALA A 110 52.13 14.28 -17.67
CA ALA A 110 53.39 14.91 -17.29
C ALA A 110 53.17 16.43 -17.22
N LEU A 111 53.59 17.04 -16.11
CA LEU A 111 53.50 18.46 -15.86
C LEU A 111 54.90 19.08 -15.96
N GLN A 112 55.04 20.08 -16.83
CA GLN A 112 56.32 20.70 -17.14
C GLN A 112 56.19 22.22 -17.03
N ASP A 113 57.25 22.89 -16.57
CA ASP A 113 57.28 24.36 -16.52
C ASP A 113 57.57 24.99 -17.89
N GLN A 114 58.04 24.19 -18.85
CA GLN A 114 58.35 24.61 -20.21
C GLN A 114 57.74 23.63 -21.23
N THR A 115 57.55 24.10 -22.46
CA THR A 115 57.09 23.28 -23.57
C THR A 115 58.16 22.25 -23.97
N THR A 116 57.74 21.08 -24.44
CA THR A 116 58.62 20.02 -24.95
C THR A 116 59.54 20.49 -26.08
N GLU A 117 60.74 19.96 -26.19
CA GLU A 117 61.58 20.20 -27.37
C GLU A 117 61.22 19.23 -28.50
N SER A 118 61.18 19.73 -29.74
CA SER A 118 61.10 18.90 -30.97
C SER A 118 60.02 17.82 -31.04
N PHE A 119 58.86 18.02 -30.39
CA PHE A 119 57.75 17.04 -30.34
C PHE A 119 58.15 15.68 -29.73
N ILE A 120 59.10 15.70 -28.79
CA ILE A 120 59.54 14.50 -28.09
C ILE A 120 58.66 14.32 -26.85
N ALA A 121 58.25 13.08 -26.58
CA ALA A 121 57.51 12.74 -25.38
C ALA A 121 58.35 12.96 -24.12
N PRO A 122 57.76 13.43 -23.01
CA PRO A 122 58.45 13.54 -21.73
C PRO A 122 59.08 12.22 -21.28
N SER A 123 60.31 12.29 -20.77
CA SER A 123 61.02 11.13 -20.22
C SER A 123 60.52 10.72 -18.84
N SER A 124 59.91 11.66 -18.11
CA SER A 124 59.33 11.45 -16.78
C SER A 124 57.85 11.81 -16.80
N TRP A 125 57.03 11.02 -16.10
CA TRP A 125 55.59 11.15 -16.01
C TRP A 125 55.20 11.23 -14.53
N ASP A 126 54.53 12.30 -14.13
CA ASP A 126 54.02 12.46 -12.75
C ASP A 126 52.95 11.41 -12.42
N PHE A 127 52.16 11.05 -13.43
CA PHE A 127 51.12 10.03 -13.32
C PHE A 127 51.19 9.11 -14.52
N GLU A 128 51.42 7.82 -14.29
CA GLU A 128 51.61 6.84 -15.36
C GLU A 128 50.53 5.76 -15.35
N GLU A 129 50.00 5.44 -16.54
CA GLU A 129 49.08 4.33 -16.80
C GLU A 129 47.88 4.28 -15.83
N LEU A 130 47.35 5.47 -15.49
CA LEU A 130 46.17 5.61 -14.64
C LEU A 130 44.96 4.96 -15.30
N SER A 131 44.12 4.29 -14.52
CA SER A 131 42.85 3.77 -15.03
C SER A 131 41.96 4.92 -15.50
N PHE A 132 41.14 4.69 -16.52
CA PHE A 132 40.34 5.74 -17.17
C PHE A 132 39.52 6.60 -16.20
N LYS A 133 38.94 6.00 -15.15
CA LYS A 133 38.17 6.73 -14.12
C LYS A 133 39.08 7.62 -13.26
N LEU A 134 40.21 7.10 -12.80
CA LEU A 134 41.18 7.87 -12.01
C LEU A 134 41.80 8.99 -12.85
N ALA A 135 42.15 8.70 -14.10
CA ALA A 135 42.68 9.67 -15.03
C ALA A 135 41.74 10.86 -15.26
N LYS A 136 40.42 10.62 -15.33
CA LYS A 136 39.44 11.71 -15.45
C LYS A 136 39.44 12.63 -14.24
N ASN A 137 39.49 12.08 -13.03
CA ASN A 137 39.56 12.86 -11.81
C ASN A 137 40.87 13.65 -11.74
N GLN A 138 42.00 12.99 -12.01
CA GLN A 138 43.31 13.64 -12.02
C GLN A 138 43.39 14.76 -13.05
N PHE A 139 42.88 14.54 -14.26
CA PHE A 139 42.82 15.58 -15.29
C PHE A 139 41.98 16.77 -14.85
N ALA A 140 40.83 16.54 -14.20
CA ALA A 140 39.96 17.59 -13.68
C ALA A 140 40.65 18.43 -12.59
N GLU A 141 41.47 17.80 -11.74
CA GLU A 141 42.30 18.50 -10.75
C GLU A 141 43.41 19.32 -11.41
N LEU A 142 44.13 18.73 -12.39
CA LEU A 142 45.25 19.38 -13.08
C LEU A 142 44.81 20.61 -13.88
N ILE A 143 43.65 20.55 -14.55
CA ILE A 143 43.12 21.72 -15.27
C ILE A 143 42.60 22.82 -14.34
N GLY A 144 42.29 22.50 -13.07
CA GLY A 144 41.96 23.46 -12.03
C GLY A 144 40.72 24.32 -12.33
N LEU A 145 39.68 23.74 -12.97
CA LEU A 145 38.47 24.49 -13.33
C LEU A 145 37.44 24.49 -12.20
N ASP A 146 37.43 25.55 -11.39
CA ASP A 146 36.52 25.73 -10.24
C ASP A 146 35.03 25.64 -10.62
N PHE A 147 34.68 26.00 -11.85
CA PHE A 147 33.31 25.97 -12.37
C PHE A 147 32.60 24.62 -12.16
N PHE A 148 33.33 23.50 -12.20
CA PHE A 148 32.75 22.16 -12.09
C PHE A 148 32.65 21.65 -10.64
N LYS A 149 33.17 22.40 -9.66
CA LYS A 149 33.09 22.00 -8.24
C LYS A 149 31.64 21.92 -7.81
N ASN A 150 31.27 20.79 -7.18
CA ASN A 150 29.91 20.50 -6.71
C ASN A 150 28.82 20.50 -7.81
N LYS A 151 29.18 20.37 -9.10
CA LYS A 151 28.21 20.23 -10.20
C LYS A 151 28.02 18.77 -10.59
N LYS A 152 26.86 18.47 -11.19
CA LYS A 152 26.50 17.13 -11.70
C LYS A 152 27.23 16.73 -12.98
N TYR A 153 27.92 17.67 -13.61
CA TYR A 153 28.63 17.48 -14.87
C TYR A 153 30.08 17.92 -14.70
N ASP A 154 30.95 17.36 -15.54
CA ASP A 154 32.40 17.57 -15.50
C ASP A 154 32.89 18.41 -16.68
N TYR A 155 34.21 18.63 -16.72
CA TYR A 155 34.88 19.34 -17.81
C TYR A 155 34.57 18.77 -19.19
N ARG A 156 34.31 17.46 -19.30
CA ARG A 156 33.98 16.82 -20.58
C ARG A 156 32.76 17.45 -21.20
N LYS A 157 31.76 17.86 -20.39
CA LYS A 157 30.58 18.54 -20.90
C LYS A 157 30.96 19.82 -21.64
N ALA A 158 31.84 20.64 -21.07
CA ALA A 158 32.34 21.85 -21.73
C ALA A 158 33.20 21.55 -22.96
N ILE A 159 34.07 20.53 -22.93
CA ILE A 159 34.87 20.14 -24.10
C ILE A 159 34.00 19.82 -25.31
N ASN A 160 32.83 19.19 -25.11
CA ASN A 160 31.89 18.93 -26.22
C ASN A 160 31.35 20.22 -26.85
N TYR A 161 31.27 21.32 -26.10
CA TYR A 161 30.87 22.62 -26.64
C TYR A 161 32.02 23.36 -27.32
N CYS A 162 33.27 23.07 -26.93
CA CYS A 162 34.48 23.59 -27.56
C CYS A 162 34.84 22.87 -28.87
N ILE A 163 34.56 21.56 -28.95
CA ILE A 163 34.79 20.74 -30.15
C ILE A 163 33.46 20.52 -30.87
N ARG A 164 33.07 21.47 -31.73
CA ARG A 164 31.84 21.38 -32.52
C ARG A 164 32.07 20.73 -33.87
N MET A 165 31.22 19.77 -34.19
CA MET A 165 31.13 19.16 -35.51
C MET A 165 30.20 19.98 -36.41
N GLN A 166 30.22 19.71 -37.72
CA GLN A 166 29.43 20.46 -38.70
C GLN A 166 27.92 20.51 -38.35
N SER A 167 27.35 19.41 -37.86
CA SER A 167 25.95 19.33 -37.43
C SER A 167 25.63 20.08 -36.13
N ASP A 168 26.64 20.43 -35.33
CA ASP A 168 26.47 21.15 -34.06
C ASP A 168 26.33 22.67 -34.25
N TYR A 169 26.43 23.16 -35.49
CA TYR A 169 26.24 24.57 -35.82
C TYR A 169 24.79 24.90 -36.21
N GLU A 170 23.92 23.90 -36.35
CA GLU A 170 22.49 24.12 -36.60
C GLU A 170 21.79 24.80 -35.41
N ASP A 171 22.23 24.54 -34.19
CA ASP A 171 21.75 25.18 -32.97
C ASP A 171 22.94 25.62 -32.10
N VAL A 172 22.96 26.91 -31.76
CA VAL A 172 24.04 27.51 -30.98
C VAL A 172 24.13 26.92 -29.58
N TYR A 173 23.03 26.50 -28.96
CA TYR A 173 23.03 26.03 -27.57
C TYR A 173 22.82 24.52 -27.43
N LYS A 174 22.15 23.89 -28.40
CA LYS A 174 21.85 22.46 -28.38
C LYS A 174 22.76 21.68 -29.33
N LEU A 175 23.74 20.97 -28.77
CA LEU A 175 24.58 20.05 -29.57
C LEU A 175 23.73 18.95 -30.22
N SER A 176 24.14 18.49 -31.40
CA SER A 176 23.42 17.49 -32.19
C SER A 176 23.14 16.19 -31.42
N LYS A 177 24.07 15.77 -30.56
CA LYS A 177 23.91 14.60 -29.68
C LYS A 177 22.76 14.72 -28.66
N TYR A 178 22.31 15.94 -28.36
CA TYR A 178 21.19 16.19 -27.46
C TYR A 178 19.87 16.39 -28.21
N LYS A 179 19.85 16.36 -29.56
CA LYS A 179 18.62 16.59 -30.35
C LYS A 179 17.47 15.65 -29.97
N GLY A 180 17.76 14.38 -29.69
CA GLY A 180 16.80 13.39 -29.19
C GLY A 180 16.72 13.26 -27.66
N GLY A 181 17.54 14.00 -26.91
CA GLY A 181 17.57 13.98 -25.45
C GLY A 181 16.59 14.98 -24.83
N THR A 182 16.37 14.86 -23.52
CA THR A 182 15.52 15.78 -22.76
C THR A 182 16.26 17.08 -22.45
N ASP A 183 15.51 18.17 -22.35
CA ASP A 183 16.06 19.50 -22.12
C ASP A 183 16.88 19.64 -20.82
N ILE A 184 16.56 18.81 -19.82
CA ILE A 184 17.30 18.72 -18.56
C ILE A 184 18.76 18.29 -18.76
N GLU A 185 19.10 17.61 -19.86
CA GLU A 185 20.46 17.14 -20.11
C GLU A 185 21.42 18.25 -20.52
N TRP A 186 20.94 19.35 -21.10
CA TRP A 186 21.82 20.38 -21.67
C TRP A 186 21.54 21.78 -21.12
N LYS A 187 20.27 22.16 -20.90
CA LYS A 187 19.91 23.52 -20.45
C LYS A 187 20.51 23.89 -19.09
N PRO A 188 20.50 23.03 -18.05
CA PRO A 188 21.09 23.36 -16.76
C PRO A 188 22.57 23.75 -16.86
N PHE A 189 23.33 23.04 -17.69
CA PHE A 189 24.75 23.34 -17.91
C PHE A 189 24.94 24.70 -18.60
N MET A 190 24.14 25.00 -19.63
CA MET A 190 24.22 26.29 -20.31
C MET A 190 23.80 27.44 -19.38
N PHE A 191 22.80 27.20 -18.54
CA PHE A 191 22.33 28.16 -17.55
C PHE A 191 23.41 28.46 -16.49
N ASP A 192 24.11 27.43 -16.01
CA ASP A 192 25.28 27.60 -15.14
C ASP A 192 26.42 28.36 -15.83
N LEU A 193 26.68 28.08 -17.11
CA LEU A 193 27.72 28.78 -17.88
C LEU A 193 27.44 30.28 -18.04
N LEU A 194 26.16 30.66 -18.13
CA LEU A 194 25.71 32.05 -18.17
C LEU A 194 25.71 32.73 -16.79
N GLY A 195 26.12 32.02 -15.73
CA GLY A 195 26.22 32.55 -14.36
C GLY A 195 24.95 32.38 -13.52
N PHE A 196 23.93 31.69 -14.02
CA PHE A 196 22.73 31.37 -13.24
C PHE A 196 22.89 30.05 -12.48
N ASN A 197 21.95 29.73 -11.57
CA ASN A 197 21.97 28.44 -10.88
C ASN A 197 21.19 27.37 -11.67
N GLY A 198 21.90 26.47 -12.35
CA GLY A 198 21.32 25.35 -13.11
C GLY A 198 20.65 24.28 -12.27
N GLU A 199 20.91 24.22 -10.95
CA GLU A 199 20.22 23.30 -10.05
C GLU A 199 18.74 23.62 -9.94
N ILE A 200 18.38 24.92 -9.99
CA ILE A 200 16.99 25.38 -9.99
C ILE A 200 16.26 24.83 -11.22
N LEU A 201 16.90 24.94 -12.39
CA LEU A 201 16.32 24.46 -13.64
C LEU A 201 16.20 22.93 -13.65
N THR A 202 17.20 22.24 -13.09
CA THR A 202 17.15 20.78 -12.90
C THR A 202 15.99 20.37 -11.98
N ALA A 203 15.79 21.09 -10.87
CA ALA A 203 14.70 20.85 -9.94
C ALA A 203 13.33 21.10 -10.58
N LYS A 204 13.19 22.17 -11.36
CA LYS A 204 11.99 22.45 -12.15
C LYS A 204 11.63 21.27 -13.05
N TYR A 205 12.56 20.80 -13.89
CA TYR A 205 12.28 19.70 -14.82
C TYR A 205 11.89 18.40 -14.09
N LYS A 206 12.55 18.07 -12.98
CA LYS A 206 12.17 16.91 -12.14
C LYS A 206 10.80 17.07 -11.50
N ASN A 207 10.44 18.27 -11.08
CA ASN A 207 9.12 18.54 -10.51
C ASN A 207 8.03 18.47 -11.59
N ASP A 208 8.30 18.96 -12.80
CA ASP A 208 7.39 18.85 -13.94
C ASP A 208 7.14 17.38 -14.30
N GLU A 209 8.19 16.54 -14.33
CA GLU A 209 8.08 15.09 -14.56
C GLU A 209 7.22 14.41 -13.47
N LYS A 210 7.50 14.67 -12.19
CA LYS A 210 6.69 14.14 -11.08
C LYS A 210 5.23 14.57 -11.14
N ARG A 211 4.95 15.81 -11.58
CA ARG A 211 3.57 16.29 -11.75
C ARG A 211 2.84 15.50 -12.83
N GLU A 212 3.51 15.22 -13.94
CA GLU A 212 2.93 14.39 -15.01
C GLU A 212 2.73 12.94 -14.56
N GLU A 213 3.65 12.36 -13.78
CA GLU A 213 3.48 11.03 -13.19
C GLU A 213 2.27 10.96 -12.25
N ILE A 214 2.16 11.92 -11.31
CA ILE A 214 1.02 12.01 -10.38
C ILE A 214 -0.29 12.19 -11.16
N LYS A 215 -0.29 13.03 -12.20
CA LYS A 215 -1.46 13.25 -13.04
C LYS A 215 -1.89 11.97 -13.75
N LYS A 216 -0.95 11.24 -14.36
CA LYS A 216 -1.23 9.94 -14.98
C LYS A 216 -1.76 8.91 -13.98
N PHE A 217 -1.23 8.91 -12.75
CA PHE A 217 -1.71 8.05 -11.67
C PHE A 217 -3.13 8.41 -11.21
N ILE A 218 -3.45 9.69 -11.09
CA ILE A 218 -4.81 10.16 -10.82
C ILE A 218 -5.75 9.73 -11.95
N ASP A 219 -5.33 9.89 -13.20
CA ASP A 219 -6.15 9.51 -14.36
C ASP A 219 -6.34 7.98 -14.44
N SER A 220 -5.34 7.17 -14.06
CA SER A 220 -5.52 5.71 -13.96
C SER A 220 -6.52 5.33 -12.87
N LEU A 221 -6.46 5.95 -11.69
CA LEU A 221 -7.43 5.71 -10.62
C LEU A 221 -8.85 6.13 -11.02
N LYS A 222 -9.00 7.28 -11.68
CA LYS A 222 -10.30 7.72 -12.20
C LYS A 222 -10.90 6.71 -13.17
N ASN A 223 -10.08 6.16 -14.07
CA ASN A 223 -10.53 5.17 -15.04
C ASN A 223 -10.86 3.83 -14.39
N GLU A 224 -10.04 3.35 -13.44
CA GLU A 224 -10.23 2.07 -12.76
C GLU A 224 -11.53 2.05 -11.94
N TYR A 225 -11.76 3.11 -11.15
CA TYR A 225 -12.94 3.20 -10.31
C TYR A 225 -14.14 3.89 -11.01
N SER A 226 -13.99 4.25 -12.29
CA SER A 226 -14.99 5.03 -13.05
C SER A 226 -15.47 6.28 -12.30
N VAL A 227 -14.59 6.87 -11.49
CA VAL A 227 -14.91 8.00 -10.60
C VAL A 227 -14.99 9.27 -11.43
N LYS A 228 -16.19 9.82 -11.55
CA LYS A 228 -16.38 11.18 -12.05
C LYS A 228 -16.30 12.16 -10.89
N VAL A 229 -15.59 13.26 -11.10
CA VAL A 229 -15.48 14.32 -10.09
C VAL A 229 -16.85 14.96 -9.81
N GLU A 230 -17.73 14.94 -10.81
CA GLU A 230 -19.13 15.39 -10.75
C GLU A 230 -19.95 14.59 -9.72
N ASP A 231 -19.68 13.28 -9.59
CA ASP A 231 -20.44 12.39 -8.71
C ASP A 231 -20.02 12.53 -7.23
N ARG A 232 -19.02 13.36 -6.92
CA ARG A 232 -18.51 13.51 -5.55
C ARG A 232 -19.60 13.97 -4.59
N ASP A 233 -20.34 15.00 -4.97
CA ASP A 233 -21.36 15.59 -4.10
C ASP A 233 -22.53 14.61 -3.91
N ASP A 234 -22.90 13.86 -4.96
CA ASP A 234 -23.91 12.79 -4.89
C ASP A 234 -23.45 11.64 -3.99
N ILE A 235 -22.20 11.20 -4.08
CA ILE A 235 -21.64 10.17 -3.21
C ILE A 235 -21.62 10.65 -1.75
N VAL A 236 -21.22 11.89 -1.49
CA VAL A 236 -21.25 12.47 -0.13
C VAL A 236 -22.68 12.54 0.42
N ALA A 237 -23.66 12.88 -0.42
CA ALA A 237 -25.06 12.86 -0.05
C ALA A 237 -25.56 11.44 0.27
N GLN A 238 -25.20 10.44 -0.56
CA GLN A 238 -25.54 9.04 -0.32
C GLN A 238 -24.92 8.49 0.96
N ILE A 239 -23.66 8.84 1.26
CA ILE A 239 -22.98 8.46 2.51
C ILE A 239 -23.75 9.02 3.71
N LYS A 240 -24.08 10.31 3.70
CA LYS A 240 -24.87 10.92 4.77
C LYS A 240 -26.24 10.28 4.95
N GLN A 241 -26.91 9.95 3.84
CA GLN A 241 -28.21 9.28 3.90
C GLN A 241 -28.08 7.89 4.55
N LYS A 242 -27.07 7.12 4.16
CA LYS A 242 -26.75 5.81 4.77
C LYS A 242 -26.45 5.94 6.26
N GLU A 243 -25.63 6.90 6.66
CA GLU A 243 -25.31 7.17 8.06
C GLU A 243 -26.56 7.50 8.88
N SER A 244 -27.44 8.36 8.35
CA SER A 244 -28.73 8.68 8.99
C SER A 244 -29.61 7.44 9.16
N SER A 245 -29.73 6.61 8.11
CA SER A 245 -30.49 5.36 8.20
C SER A 245 -29.89 4.39 9.21
N THR A 246 -28.56 4.32 9.34
CA THR A 246 -27.90 3.49 10.36
C THR A 246 -28.25 3.97 11.77
N ILE A 247 -28.20 5.28 12.01
CA ILE A 247 -28.58 5.88 13.31
C ILE A 247 -30.06 5.59 13.62
N GLU A 248 -30.96 5.75 12.65
CA GLU A 248 -32.39 5.46 12.84
C GLU A 248 -32.65 3.99 13.21
N VAL A 249 -31.95 3.06 12.56
CA VAL A 249 -32.05 1.63 12.87
C VAL A 249 -31.49 1.32 14.25
N GLU A 250 -30.37 1.93 14.62
CA GLU A 250 -29.75 1.79 15.95
C GLU A 250 -30.70 2.28 17.05
N GLU A 251 -31.32 3.44 16.88
CA GLU A 251 -32.35 3.93 17.82
C GLU A 251 -33.59 3.04 17.87
N GLN A 252 -34.00 2.44 16.74
CA GLN A 252 -35.13 1.50 16.73
C GLN A 252 -34.81 0.22 17.50
N ILE A 253 -33.58 -0.30 17.36
CA ILE A 253 -33.10 -1.45 18.12
C ILE A 253 -33.06 -1.11 19.62
N ASP A 254 -32.55 0.06 19.99
CA ASP A 254 -32.50 0.51 21.39
C ASP A 254 -33.91 0.72 21.99
N ARG A 255 -34.86 1.21 21.20
CA ARG A 255 -36.28 1.32 21.59
C ARG A 255 -36.95 -0.05 21.74
N PHE A 256 -36.46 -1.09 21.06
CA PHE A 256 -36.92 -2.47 21.15
C PHE A 256 -36.44 -3.17 22.45
N ASN A 257 -36.50 -2.47 23.58
CA ASN A 257 -36.17 -2.99 24.89
C ASN A 257 -37.42 -3.59 25.56
N PHE A 258 -37.63 -4.90 25.37
CA PHE A 258 -38.77 -5.64 25.93
C PHE A 258 -38.68 -5.93 27.43
N TYR A 259 -37.62 -5.50 28.10
CA TYR A 259 -37.34 -5.91 29.48
C TYR A 259 -38.49 -5.59 30.46
N GLU A 260 -39.13 -4.42 30.34
CA GLU A 260 -40.27 -4.06 31.19
C GLU A 260 -41.56 -4.81 30.82
N GLN A 261 -41.81 -5.08 29.53
CA GLN A 261 -42.96 -5.87 29.10
C GLN A 261 -42.82 -7.34 29.51
N ASP A 262 -41.63 -7.92 29.36
CA ASP A 262 -41.34 -9.29 29.80
C ASP A 262 -41.50 -9.41 31.32
N LYS A 263 -41.01 -8.44 32.08
CA LYS A 263 -41.19 -8.39 33.53
C LYS A 263 -42.66 -8.30 33.94
N GLN A 264 -43.46 -7.50 33.25
CA GLN A 264 -44.91 -7.42 33.49
C GLN A 264 -45.62 -8.73 33.14
N LEU A 265 -45.30 -9.35 32.00
CA LEU A 265 -45.88 -10.65 31.61
C LEU A 265 -45.54 -11.75 32.60
N ILE A 266 -44.29 -11.79 33.07
CA ILE A 266 -43.85 -12.74 34.09
C ILE A 266 -44.62 -12.52 35.40
N ASN A 267 -44.73 -11.27 35.87
CA ASN A 267 -45.48 -10.97 37.10
C ASN A 267 -46.96 -11.35 36.97
N ASN A 268 -47.60 -11.02 35.86
CA ASN A 268 -49.00 -11.38 35.62
C ASN A 268 -49.19 -12.91 35.60
N GLY A 269 -48.27 -13.64 34.97
CA GLY A 269 -48.28 -15.10 34.97
C GLY A 269 -48.10 -15.69 36.38
N ILE A 270 -47.21 -15.12 37.20
CA ILE A 270 -47.03 -15.52 38.60
C ILE A 270 -48.32 -15.27 39.40
N GLU A 271 -48.92 -14.09 39.27
CA GLU A 271 -50.17 -13.77 39.98
C GLU A 271 -51.33 -14.70 39.61
N GLU A 272 -51.46 -15.07 38.34
CA GLU A 272 -52.51 -16.00 37.87
C GLU A 272 -52.31 -17.40 38.45
N VAL A 273 -51.06 -17.87 38.51
CA VAL A 273 -50.71 -19.16 39.13
C VAL A 273 -50.97 -19.12 40.64
N GLU A 274 -50.58 -18.05 41.32
CA GLU A 274 -50.83 -17.89 42.77
C GLU A 274 -52.32 -17.87 43.11
N ARG A 275 -53.14 -17.15 42.31
CA ARG A 275 -54.60 -17.15 42.46
C ARG A 275 -55.17 -18.55 42.26
N SER A 276 -54.73 -19.25 41.23
CA SER A 276 -55.16 -20.63 40.95
C SER A 276 -54.81 -21.58 42.10
N ILE A 277 -53.61 -21.47 42.66
CA ILE A 277 -53.19 -22.25 43.83
C ILE A 277 -54.06 -21.92 45.05
N SER A 278 -54.33 -20.63 45.29
CA SER A 278 -55.18 -20.19 46.40
C SER A 278 -56.61 -20.74 46.29
N ASP A 279 -57.21 -20.67 45.10
CA ASP A 279 -58.57 -21.16 44.85
C ASP A 279 -58.66 -22.69 45.00
N LEU A 280 -57.67 -23.43 44.47
CA LEU A 280 -57.58 -24.89 44.62
C LEU A 280 -57.39 -25.28 46.09
N ASN A 281 -56.59 -24.53 46.86
CA ASN A 281 -56.42 -24.75 48.29
C ASN A 281 -57.73 -24.52 49.08
N ALA A 282 -58.47 -23.46 48.75
CA ALA A 282 -59.77 -23.19 49.37
C ALA A 282 -60.78 -24.30 49.07
N GLN A 283 -60.84 -24.77 47.81
CA GLN A 283 -61.68 -25.89 47.40
C GLN A 283 -61.28 -27.19 48.11
N SER A 284 -59.98 -27.49 48.19
CA SER A 284 -59.46 -28.64 48.91
C SER A 284 -59.85 -28.61 50.38
N TYR A 285 -59.72 -27.46 51.04
CA TYR A 285 -60.13 -27.29 52.43
C TYR A 285 -61.65 -27.53 52.61
N GLN A 286 -62.48 -26.96 51.75
CA GLN A 286 -63.93 -27.12 51.80
C GLN A 286 -64.36 -28.58 51.58
N LEU A 287 -63.76 -29.25 50.58
CA LEU A 287 -64.03 -30.66 50.30
C LEU A 287 -63.62 -31.56 51.48
N ASN A 288 -62.47 -31.29 52.10
CA ASN A 288 -62.03 -32.01 53.30
C ASN A 288 -63.01 -31.83 54.46
N PHE A 289 -63.46 -30.61 54.73
CA PHE A 289 -64.45 -30.32 55.76
C PHE A 289 -65.77 -31.08 55.53
N ASP A 290 -66.28 -31.07 54.30
CA ASP A 290 -67.51 -31.76 53.94
C ASP A 290 -67.37 -33.29 54.05
N ILE A 291 -66.23 -33.85 53.62
CA ILE A 291 -65.93 -35.28 53.77
C ILE A 291 -65.96 -35.68 55.24
N ASP A 292 -65.34 -34.90 56.13
CA ASP A 292 -65.32 -35.20 57.55
C ASP A 292 -66.70 -35.10 58.20
N LYS A 293 -67.52 -34.11 57.81
CA LYS A 293 -68.92 -34.00 58.25
C LYS A 293 -69.78 -35.18 57.78
N LEU A 294 -69.58 -35.64 56.54
CA LEU A 294 -70.25 -36.83 56.00
C LEU A 294 -69.83 -38.10 56.76
N LYS A 295 -68.52 -38.28 57.04
CA LYS A 295 -68.02 -39.39 57.85
C LYS A 295 -68.62 -39.41 59.26
N GLN A 296 -68.69 -38.25 59.93
CA GLN A 296 -69.31 -38.15 61.25
C GLN A 296 -70.80 -38.50 61.19
N SER A 297 -71.51 -38.03 60.17
CA SER A 297 -72.94 -38.29 60.00
C SER A 297 -73.25 -39.78 59.77
N ILE A 298 -72.37 -40.50 59.06
CA ILE A 298 -72.50 -41.96 58.84
C ILE A 298 -72.24 -42.75 60.14
N LYS A 299 -71.34 -42.27 61.02
CA LYS A 299 -71.04 -42.94 62.30
C LYS A 299 -72.21 -42.90 63.30
N ASN A 300 -73.08 -41.89 63.23
CA ASN A 300 -74.23 -41.77 64.11
C ASN A 300 -75.35 -42.75 63.72
N LYS A 301 -75.46 -43.87 64.45
CA LYS A 301 -76.57 -44.82 64.33
C LYS A 301 -77.73 -44.44 65.26
N PHE A 302 -78.96 -44.64 64.79
CA PHE A 302 -80.16 -44.53 65.62
C PHE A 302 -80.11 -45.60 66.72
N ALA A 303 -80.09 -45.17 67.98
CA ALA A 303 -80.00 -46.04 69.15
C ALA A 303 -81.26 -45.87 70.00
N PHE A 304 -82.29 -46.67 69.72
CA PHE A 304 -83.51 -46.73 70.51
C PHE A 304 -83.69 -48.15 71.03
N ASN A 305 -83.77 -48.31 72.35
CA ASN A 305 -83.83 -49.61 73.01
C ASN A 305 -85.24 -49.83 73.54
N LEU A 306 -85.99 -50.70 72.87
CA LEU A 306 -87.39 -50.99 73.16
C LEU A 306 -87.55 -51.80 74.45
N ASP A 307 -86.55 -52.62 74.83
CA ASP A 307 -86.56 -53.39 76.07
C ASP A 307 -86.57 -52.48 77.31
N LYS A 308 -85.81 -51.38 77.26
CA LYS A 308 -85.83 -50.38 78.35
C LYS A 308 -87.22 -49.78 78.53
N VAL A 309 -87.94 -49.51 77.44
CA VAL A 309 -89.28 -48.93 77.49
C VAL A 309 -90.27 -49.97 78.05
N SER A 310 -90.21 -51.22 77.58
CA SER A 310 -91.04 -52.30 78.13
C SER A 310 -90.83 -52.48 79.64
N LYS A 311 -89.58 -52.39 80.11
CA LYS A 311 -89.26 -52.48 81.54
C LYS A 311 -89.89 -51.37 82.38
N VAL A 312 -89.91 -50.14 81.86
CA VAL A 312 -90.54 -48.99 82.55
C VAL A 312 -92.05 -49.20 82.70
N PHE A 313 -92.72 -49.76 81.70
CA PHE A 313 -94.16 -50.04 81.79
C PHE A 313 -94.47 -51.17 82.79
N GLU A 314 -93.65 -52.23 82.82
CA GLU A 314 -93.76 -53.28 83.84
C GLU A 314 -93.55 -52.75 85.26
N GLU A 315 -92.48 -51.97 85.48
CA GLU A 315 -92.18 -51.38 86.79
C GLU A 315 -93.29 -50.41 87.26
N SER A 316 -94.00 -49.80 86.32
CA SER A 316 -95.11 -48.89 86.62
C SER A 316 -96.45 -49.61 86.86
N ALA A 317 -96.49 -50.96 86.80
CA ALA A 317 -97.69 -51.79 86.87
C ALA A 317 -98.80 -51.40 85.86
N LEU A 318 -98.41 -50.78 84.75
CA LEU A 318 -99.31 -50.37 83.66
C LEU A 318 -99.25 -51.42 82.56
N TYR A 319 -100.41 -51.89 82.10
CA TYR A 319 -100.48 -52.85 81.00
C TYR A 319 -99.92 -52.22 79.72
N PHE A 320 -98.80 -52.75 79.22
CA PHE A 320 -98.24 -52.35 77.94
C PHE A 320 -98.97 -53.10 76.83
N PRO A 321 -99.81 -52.44 76.03
CA PRO A 321 -100.59 -53.14 75.02
C PRO A 321 -99.65 -53.72 73.95
N GLU A 322 -99.83 -54.99 73.60
CA GLU A 322 -99.01 -55.65 72.56
C GLU A 322 -99.04 -54.90 71.22
N GLN A 323 -100.15 -54.22 70.93
CA GLN A 323 -100.27 -53.38 69.74
C GLN A 323 -99.33 -52.16 69.76
N LEU A 324 -99.12 -51.54 70.93
CA LEU A 324 -98.16 -50.43 71.08
C LEU A 324 -96.70 -50.91 70.96
N LYS A 325 -96.41 -52.12 71.44
CA LYS A 325 -95.10 -52.77 71.27
C LYS A 325 -94.80 -53.07 69.81
N GLN A 326 -95.82 -53.52 69.05
CA GLN A 326 -95.72 -53.70 67.61
C GLN A 326 -95.52 -52.36 66.88
N ASP A 327 -96.26 -51.31 67.24
CA ASP A 327 -96.11 -49.99 66.61
C ASP A 327 -94.72 -49.38 66.88
N TYR A 328 -94.19 -49.47 68.10
CA TYR A 328 -92.84 -49.01 68.40
C TYR A 328 -91.77 -49.86 67.70
N SER A 329 -91.95 -51.18 67.60
CA SER A 329 -91.00 -52.02 66.87
C SER A 329 -91.04 -51.75 65.36
N ALA A 330 -92.23 -51.50 64.80
CA ALA A 330 -92.40 -51.01 63.43
C ALA A 330 -91.78 -49.62 63.21
N LEU A 331 -91.84 -48.72 64.20
CA LEU A 331 -91.19 -47.41 64.14
C LEU A 331 -89.65 -47.51 64.20
N ILE A 332 -89.12 -48.47 64.96
CA ILE A 332 -87.68 -48.77 64.99
C ILE A 332 -87.24 -49.37 63.67
N SER A 333 -87.99 -50.34 63.10
CA SER A 333 -87.65 -50.92 61.80
C SER A 333 -87.71 -49.85 60.71
N PHE A 334 -88.74 -49.00 60.71
CA PHE A 334 -88.85 -47.88 59.77
C PHE A 334 -87.70 -46.87 59.89
N ASN A 335 -87.30 -46.49 61.12
CA ASN A 335 -86.15 -45.60 61.32
C ASN A 335 -84.82 -46.27 60.94
N ASN A 336 -84.67 -47.58 61.15
CA ASN A 336 -83.49 -48.32 60.72
C ASN A 336 -83.42 -48.41 59.19
N ASP A 337 -84.53 -48.70 58.52
CA ASP A 337 -84.62 -48.73 57.05
C ASP A 337 -84.33 -47.35 56.45
N LEU A 338 -84.91 -46.28 57.04
CA LEU A 338 -84.57 -44.89 56.69
C LEU A 338 -83.09 -44.58 56.92
N THR A 339 -82.49 -45.08 58.00
CA THR A 339 -81.06 -44.86 58.30
C THR A 339 -80.16 -45.60 57.30
N ILE A 340 -80.56 -46.78 56.84
CA ILE A 340 -79.85 -47.56 55.82
C ILE A 340 -79.88 -46.83 54.48
N GLU A 341 -81.07 -46.41 54.02
CA GLU A 341 -81.22 -45.63 52.78
C GLU A 341 -80.50 -44.28 52.86
N ARG A 342 -80.60 -43.56 53.99
CA ARG A 342 -79.84 -42.32 54.23
C ARG A 342 -78.33 -42.55 54.14
N ASN A 343 -77.81 -43.59 54.80
CA ASN A 343 -76.38 -43.87 54.81
C ASN A 343 -75.87 -44.29 53.43
N LYS A 344 -76.67 -44.99 52.63
CA LYS A 344 -76.36 -45.32 51.24
C LYS A 344 -76.20 -44.04 50.40
N LEU A 345 -77.13 -43.10 50.51
CA LEU A 345 -77.04 -41.79 49.84
C LEU A 345 -75.82 -40.96 50.31
N LEU A 346 -75.56 -40.95 51.62
CA LEU A 346 -74.40 -40.26 52.20
C LEU A 346 -73.07 -40.88 51.75
N GLN A 347 -72.99 -42.20 51.61
CA GLN A 347 -71.81 -42.90 51.09
C GLN A 347 -71.57 -42.57 49.61
N THR A 348 -72.60 -42.52 48.78
CA THR A 348 -72.48 -42.09 47.38
C THR A 348 -71.95 -40.65 47.29
N SER A 349 -72.47 -39.74 48.13
CA SER A 349 -72.00 -38.35 48.20
C SER A 349 -70.54 -38.24 48.67
N LEU A 350 -70.14 -39.07 49.66
CA LEU A 350 -68.77 -39.13 50.16
C LEU A 350 -67.78 -39.61 49.10
N ILE A 351 -68.12 -40.66 48.33
CA ILE A 351 -67.27 -41.15 47.23
C ILE A 351 -67.10 -40.07 46.15
N LYS A 352 -68.16 -39.32 45.84
CA LYS A 352 -68.09 -38.23 44.86
C LYS A 352 -67.15 -37.11 45.33
N LYS A 353 -67.30 -36.63 46.56
CA LYS A 353 -66.42 -35.58 47.12
C LYS A 353 -64.97 -36.04 47.28
N GLN A 354 -64.72 -37.33 47.57
CA GLN A 354 -63.36 -37.89 47.61
C GLN A 354 -62.71 -37.98 46.22
N LYS A 355 -63.50 -38.13 45.15
CA LYS A 355 -63.00 -38.06 43.77
C LYS A 355 -62.72 -36.62 43.34
N GLU A 356 -63.52 -35.65 43.79
CA GLU A 356 -63.31 -34.23 43.51
C GLU A 356 -62.07 -33.66 44.23
N LEU A 357 -61.62 -34.29 45.32
CA LEU A 357 -60.42 -33.89 46.08
C LEU A 357 -59.10 -34.44 45.51
N LYS A 358 -59.16 -35.54 44.73
CA LYS A 358 -57.99 -36.15 44.08
C LYS A 358 -57.74 -35.51 42.73
#